data_AF-A0A535NSL3-F1
#
_entry.id   AF-A0A535NSL3-F1
#
_cell.length_a   1.000
_cell.length_b   1.000
_cell.length_c   1.000
_cell.angle_alpha   90.00
_cell.angle_beta   90.00
_cell.angle_gamma   90.00
#
_symmetry.space_group_name_H-M   'P 1'
#
loop_
_entity.id
_entity.type
_entity.pdbx_description
1 polymer ?
#
loop_
_entity_poly.entity_id
_entity_poly.type
_entity_poly.pdbx_seq_one_letter_code
_entity_poly.pdbx_strand_id
1 'polypeptide(L)'
;FFDRLARASLEIAGPRLLLEEVSNALLSGVRRRRWSGAAADASHGLLLSLPVRLADDHRDLDRAWELARRYDNHPIYDMIYVALAERRATELVTADEALRRRLTNVDWIVGPDQAAI
;
A
#
# COMPACT_ATOMS: atom_id res chain seq x y z
N PHE A 1 -5.06 12.42 -8.58
CA PHE A 1 -4.65 11.91 -7.26
C PHE A 1 -3.24 12.36 -6.86
N PHE A 2 -2.17 11.87 -7.50
CA PHE A 2 -0.79 12.18 -7.13
C PHE A 2 -0.46 13.69 -7.12
N ASP A 3 -0.99 14.46 -8.07
CA ASP A 3 -0.83 15.92 -8.06
C ASP A 3 -1.49 16.59 -6.85
N ARG A 4 -2.59 16.03 -6.33
CA ARG A 4 -3.21 16.52 -5.09
C ARG A 4 -2.31 16.20 -3.90
N LEU A 5 -1.82 14.96 -3.79
CA LEU A 5 -0.88 14.55 -2.75
C LEU A 5 0.37 15.43 -2.71
N ALA A 6 0.98 15.68 -3.89
CA ALA A 6 2.17 16.51 -4.02
C ALA A 6 1.93 17.96 -3.56
N ARG A 7 0.72 18.50 -3.75
CA ARG A 7 0.34 19.84 -3.29
C ARG A 7 -0.01 19.91 -1.82
N ALA A 8 -0.67 18.88 -1.29
CA ALA A 8 -1.16 18.84 0.10
C ALA A 8 -0.04 18.75 1.14
N SER A 9 1.21 18.47 0.73
CA SER A 9 2.37 18.35 1.64
C SER A 9 2.14 17.40 2.81
N LEU A 10 1.36 16.34 2.58
CA LEU A 10 1.05 15.33 3.58
C LEU A 10 2.21 14.34 3.74
N GLU A 11 2.42 13.85 4.97
CA GLU A 11 3.30 12.70 5.20
C GLU A 11 2.64 11.44 4.63
N ILE A 12 3.34 10.76 3.73
CA ILE A 12 2.91 9.47 3.20
C ILE A 12 3.69 8.38 3.94
N ALA A 13 2.99 7.43 4.53
CA ALA A 13 3.58 6.30 5.20
C ALA A 13 3.08 4.98 4.60
N GLY A 14 3.93 3.95 4.67
CA GLY A 14 3.59 2.60 4.23
C GLY A 14 4.45 1.55 4.92
N PRO A 15 4.11 0.26 4.77
CA PRO A 15 4.96 -0.82 5.23
C PRO A 15 6.15 -1.00 4.28
N ARG A 16 7.24 -1.61 4.76
CA ARG A 16 8.40 -2.01 3.92
C ARG A 16 7.97 -2.92 2.77
N LEU A 17 6.90 -3.68 2.97
CA LEU A 17 6.27 -4.52 1.95
C LEU A 17 5.87 -3.77 0.68
N LEU A 18 5.53 -2.47 0.76
CA LEU A 18 5.26 -1.63 -0.41
C LEU A 18 6.40 -1.67 -1.42
N LEU A 19 7.65 -1.57 -0.94
CA LEU A 19 8.81 -1.61 -1.81
C LEU A 19 8.95 -2.97 -2.50
N GLU A 20 8.69 -4.05 -1.76
CA GLU A 20 8.78 -5.43 -2.26
C GLU A 20 7.70 -5.71 -3.32
N GLU A 21 6.47 -5.28 -3.07
CA GLU A 21 5.33 -5.46 -3.98
C GLU A 21 5.50 -4.67 -5.27
N VAL A 22 5.87 -3.38 -5.19
CA VAL A 22 6.09 -2.56 -6.39
C VAL A 22 7.28 -3.11 -7.20
N SER A 23 8.37 -3.48 -6.54
CA SER A 23 9.54 -4.08 -7.21
C SER A 23 9.17 -5.38 -7.92
N ASN A 24 8.39 -6.25 -7.27
CA ASN A 24 7.93 -7.49 -7.88
C ASN A 24 6.93 -7.23 -9.03
N ALA A 25 6.10 -6.20 -8.94
CA ALA A 25 5.20 -5.77 -10.02
C ALA A 25 6.00 -5.29 -11.24
N LEU A 26 7.07 -4.52 -11.04
CA LEU A 26 8.01 -4.09 -12.09
C LEU A 26 8.63 -5.28 -12.81
N LEU A 27 9.21 -6.23 -12.08
CA LEU A 27 9.78 -7.45 -12.68
C LEU A 27 8.72 -8.30 -13.37
N SER A 28 7.53 -8.39 -12.79
CA SER A 28 6.37 -9.08 -13.37
C SER A 28 5.92 -8.48 -14.71
N GLY A 29 6.07 -7.18 -14.91
CA GLY A 29 5.79 -6.54 -16.19
C GLY A 29 6.88 -6.74 -17.23
N VAL A 30 8.16 -6.76 -16.83
CA VAL A 30 9.26 -7.14 -17.73
C VAL A 30 9.05 -8.56 -18.27
N ARG A 31 8.78 -9.53 -17.39
CA ARG A 31 8.51 -10.93 -17.77
C ARG A 31 7.33 -11.07 -18.73
N ARG A 32 6.31 -10.23 -18.54
CA ARG A 32 5.10 -10.17 -19.38
C ARG A 32 5.24 -9.23 -20.58
N ARG A 33 6.45 -8.70 -20.84
CA ARG A 33 6.76 -7.78 -21.95
C ARG A 33 5.88 -6.52 -22.00
N ARG A 34 5.44 -6.03 -20.84
CA ARG A 34 4.65 -4.79 -20.71
C ARG A 34 5.51 -3.53 -20.75
N TRP A 35 6.79 -3.65 -20.39
CA TRP A 35 7.80 -2.60 -20.46
C TRP A 35 9.20 -3.22 -20.57
N SER A 36 10.19 -2.40 -20.94
CA SER A 36 11.59 -2.81 -21.02
C SER A 36 12.23 -2.96 -19.64
N GLY A 37 13.36 -3.68 -19.57
CA GLY A 37 14.19 -3.74 -18.36
C GLY A 37 14.65 -2.34 -17.92
N ALA A 38 15.15 -1.53 -18.86
CA ALA A 38 15.59 -0.17 -18.56
C ALA A 38 14.47 0.72 -17.97
N ALA A 39 13.23 0.60 -18.47
CA ALA A 39 12.10 1.33 -17.90
C ALA A 39 11.77 0.84 -16.48
N ALA A 40 11.88 -0.47 -16.22
CA ALA A 40 11.70 -1.03 -14.88
C ALA A 40 12.79 -0.56 -13.91
N ASP A 41 14.05 -0.55 -14.34
CA ASP A 41 15.19 -0.10 -13.53
C ASP A 41 15.06 1.38 -13.15
N ALA A 42 14.70 2.23 -14.12
CA ALA A 42 14.43 3.64 -13.85
C ALA A 42 13.27 3.83 -12.86
N SER A 43 12.20 3.05 -13.01
CA SER A 43 11.03 3.11 -12.11
C SER A 43 11.34 2.60 -10.70
N HIS A 44 12.18 1.58 -10.59
CA HIS A 44 12.66 1.07 -9.30
C HIS A 44 13.56 2.11 -8.60
N GLY A 45 14.42 2.79 -9.36
CA GLY A 45 15.19 3.93 -8.83
C GLY A 45 14.27 5.05 -8.32
N LEU A 46 13.21 5.37 -9.05
CA LEU A 46 12.22 6.37 -8.62
C LEU A 46 11.51 5.93 -7.33
N LEU A 47 11.05 4.67 -7.26
CA LEU A 47 10.40 4.10 -6.07
C LEU A 47 11.22 4.33 -4.79
N LEU A 48 12.53 4.07 -4.84
CA LEU A 48 13.43 4.24 -3.70
C LEU A 48 13.68 5.71 -3.32
N SER A 49 13.40 6.65 -4.22
CA SER A 49 13.52 8.09 -3.99
C SER A 49 12.21 8.75 -3.54
N LEU A 50 11.09 8.01 -3.54
CA LEU A 50 9.81 8.57 -3.11
C LEU A 50 9.87 8.92 -1.62
N PRO A 51 9.26 10.05 -1.20
CA PRO A 51 9.22 10.48 0.20
C PRO A 51 8.17 9.69 0.99
N VAL A 52 8.19 8.35 0.91
CA VAL A 52 7.33 7.46 1.67
C VAL A 52 8.08 6.99 2.91
N ARG A 53 7.51 7.27 4.08
CA ARG A 53 8.06 6.78 5.34
C ARG A 53 7.70 5.31 5.54
N LEU A 54 8.72 4.45 5.54
CA LEU A 54 8.57 3.05 5.95
C LEU A 54 8.45 2.97 7.46
N ALA A 55 7.35 2.38 7.92
CA ALA A 55 6.90 2.72 9.26
C ALA A 55 6.14 1.57 9.94
N ASP A 56 6.14 0.39 9.34
CA ASP A 56 5.68 -0.86 9.95
C ASP A 56 6.65 -1.35 11.03
N ASP A 57 6.12 -2.11 11.99
CA ASP A 57 6.89 -2.86 12.97
C ASP A 57 6.21 -4.19 13.31
N HIS A 58 6.81 -4.99 14.19
CA HIS A 58 6.33 -6.34 14.53
C HIS A 58 4.87 -6.37 15.02
N ARG A 59 4.37 -5.29 15.66
CA ARG A 59 2.99 -5.22 16.15
C ARG A 59 1.98 -5.20 15.02
N ASP A 60 2.37 -4.68 13.85
CA ASP A 60 1.52 -4.68 12.67
C ASP A 60 1.36 -6.09 12.10
N LEU A 61 2.37 -6.96 12.23
CA LEU A 61 2.26 -8.36 11.83
C LEU A 61 1.31 -9.14 12.73
N ASP A 62 1.44 -8.98 14.05
CA ASP A 62 0.54 -9.61 15.02
C ASP A 62 -0.90 -9.18 14.77
N ARG A 63 -1.10 -7.88 14.54
CA ARG A 63 -2.43 -7.34 14.24
C ARG A 63 -2.95 -7.79 12.89
N ALA A 64 -2.10 -7.85 11.86
CA ALA A 64 -2.46 -8.35 10.54
C ALA A 64 -2.90 -9.81 10.58
N TRP A 65 -2.28 -10.64 11.42
CA TRP A 65 -2.68 -12.03 11.64
C TRP A 65 -4.10 -12.15 12.22
N GLU A 66 -4.42 -11.34 13.23
CA GLU A 66 -5.77 -11.28 13.80
C GLU A 66 -6.81 -10.84 12.77
N LEU A 67 -6.51 -9.77 12.02
CA LEU A 67 -7.38 -9.23 10.99
C LEU A 67 -7.60 -10.24 9.86
N ALA A 68 -6.54 -10.87 9.37
CA ALA A 68 -6.62 -11.89 8.32
C ALA A 68 -7.61 -12.99 8.71
N ARG A 69 -7.49 -13.52 9.93
CA ARG A 69 -8.42 -14.54 10.45
C ARG A 69 -9.85 -14.04 10.61
N ARG A 70 -10.02 -12.78 11.03
CA ARG A 70 -11.35 -12.15 11.17
C ARG A 70 -12.05 -11.99 9.83
N TYR A 71 -11.29 -11.73 8.77
CA TYR A 71 -11.80 -11.50 7.43
C TYR A 71 -11.48 -12.70 6.53
N ASP A 72 -12.11 -13.87 6.77
CA ASP A 72 -12.03 -15.14 5.99
C ASP A 72 -10.62 -15.52 5.51
N ASN A 73 -9.62 -15.43 6.39
CA ASN A 73 -8.23 -15.77 6.08
C ASN A 73 -7.66 -14.95 4.91
N HIS A 74 -7.99 -13.65 4.85
CA HIS A 74 -7.46 -12.75 3.84
C HIS A 74 -5.92 -12.69 3.87
N PRO A 75 -5.24 -12.45 2.74
CA PRO A 75 -3.78 -12.38 2.72
C PRO A 75 -3.20 -11.41 3.75
N ILE A 76 -2.17 -11.88 4.46
CA ILE A 76 -1.47 -11.09 5.49
C ILE A 76 -0.88 -9.81 4.92
N TYR A 77 -0.38 -9.86 3.68
CA TYR A 77 0.22 -8.74 2.97
C TYR A 77 -0.71 -7.52 2.92
N ASP A 78 -1.98 -7.74 2.55
CA ASP A 78 -3.00 -6.69 2.53
C ASP A 78 -3.33 -6.21 3.96
N MET A 79 -3.39 -7.14 4.92
CA MET A 79 -3.71 -6.81 6.31
C MET A 79 -2.61 -6.04 7.04
N ILE A 80 -1.35 -6.09 6.58
CA ILE A 80 -0.27 -5.26 7.12
C ILE A 80 -0.53 -3.77 6.85
N TYR A 81 -1.03 -3.42 5.67
CA TYR A 81 -1.43 -2.03 5.38
C TYR A 81 -2.56 -1.56 6.28
N VAL A 82 -3.55 -2.43 6.51
CA VAL A 82 -4.69 -2.17 7.39
C VAL A 82 -4.21 -1.97 8.84
N ALA A 83 -3.41 -2.89 9.36
CA ALA A 83 -2.87 -2.83 10.72
C ALA A 83 -2.04 -1.55 10.94
N LEU A 84 -1.19 -1.19 9.98
CA LEU A 84 -0.37 0.01 10.04
C LEU A 84 -1.22 1.28 10.11
N ALA A 85 -2.22 1.39 9.23
CA ALA A 85 -3.12 2.54 9.19
C ALA A 85 -3.99 2.64 10.45
N GLU A 86 -4.50 1.50 10.96
CA GLU A 86 -5.23 1.41 12.23
C GLU A 86 -4.37 1.92 13.40
N ARG A 87 -3.13 1.43 13.51
CA ARG A 87 -2.19 1.85 14.59
C ARG A 87 -1.83 3.33 14.51
N ARG A 88 -1.78 3.89 13.31
CA ARG A 88 -1.48 5.31 13.04
C ARG A 88 -2.69 6.22 13.15
N ALA A 89 -3.90 5.67 13.27
CA ALA A 89 -5.15 6.41 13.18
C ALA A 89 -5.22 7.32 11.94
N THR A 90 -4.87 6.77 10.78
CA THR A 90 -4.83 7.48 9.48
C THR A 90 -5.62 6.74 8.42
N GLU A 91 -5.97 7.42 7.34
CA GLU A 91 -6.59 6.78 6.17
C GLU A 91 -5.62 5.79 5.50
N LEU A 92 -6.15 4.63 5.11
CA LEU A 92 -5.51 3.74 4.15
C LEU A 92 -6.07 4.04 2.76
N VAL A 93 -5.22 4.57 1.88
CA VAL A 93 -5.57 4.77 0.48
C VAL A 93 -5.16 3.54 -0.32
N THR A 94 -6.13 2.84 -0.92
CA THR A 94 -5.87 1.66 -1.74
C THR A 94 -6.68 1.64 -3.03
N ALA A 95 -6.03 1.26 -4.12
CA ALA A 95 -6.71 1.00 -5.40
C ALA A 95 -7.40 -0.37 -5.44
N ASP A 96 -7.18 -1.22 -4.43
CA ASP A 96 -7.81 -2.52 -4.33
C ASP A 96 -9.28 -2.38 -3.89
N GLU A 97 -10.18 -2.50 -4.86
CA GLU A 97 -11.62 -2.48 -4.59
C GLU A 97 -12.10 -3.74 -3.87
N ALA A 98 -11.46 -4.90 -4.08
CA ALA A 98 -11.83 -6.12 -3.40
C ALA A 98 -11.54 -6.01 -1.89
N LEU A 99 -10.39 -5.45 -1.52
CA LEU A 99 -10.04 -5.16 -0.13
C LEU A 99 -11.05 -4.19 0.51
N ARG A 100 -11.39 -3.09 -0.17
CA ARG A 100 -12.39 -2.11 0.33
C ARG A 100 -13.77 -2.73 0.52
N ARG A 101 -14.24 -3.52 -0.45
CA ARG A 101 -15.53 -4.23 -0.35
C ARG A 101 -15.54 -5.30 0.73
N ARG A 102 -14.38 -5.81 1.11
CA ARG A 102 -14.25 -6.80 2.18
C ARG A 102 -14.31 -6.17 3.56
N LEU A 103 -13.72 -4.99 3.70
CA LEU A 103 -13.59 -4.25 4.96
C LEU A 103 -14.67 -3.17 5.10
N THR A 104 -15.94 -3.56 4.91
CA THR A 104 -17.08 -2.62 4.84
C THR A 104 -17.35 -1.83 6.12
N ASN A 105 -16.81 -2.27 7.26
CA ASN A 105 -17.02 -1.62 8.56
C ASN A 105 -15.82 -0.75 8.97
N VAL A 106 -14.99 -0.35 8.01
CA VAL A 106 -13.75 0.40 8.24
C VAL A 106 -13.74 1.65 7.37
N ASP A 107 -14.30 2.74 7.91
CA ASP A 107 -14.56 3.98 7.16
C ASP A 107 -13.29 4.73 6.72
N TRP A 108 -12.13 4.41 7.31
CA TRP A 108 -10.84 5.02 6.99
C TRP A 108 -10.09 4.30 5.85
N ILE A 109 -10.68 3.27 5.23
CA ILE A 109 -10.11 2.61 4.03
C ILE A 109 -10.80 3.17 2.79
N VAL A 110 -10.07 3.96 2.02
CA VAL A 110 -10.62 4.81 0.96
C VAL A 110 -9.96 4.54 -0.38
N GLY A 111 -10.71 4.77 -1.46
CA GLY A 111 -10.14 4.80 -2.81
C GLY A 111 -9.33 6.08 -3.04
N PRO A 112 -8.40 6.10 -4.04
CA PRO A 112 -7.60 7.30 -4.35
C PRO A 112 -8.45 8.55 -4.63
N ASP A 113 -9.61 8.40 -5.23
CA ASP A 113 -10.48 9.54 -5.54
C ASP A 113 -11.21 10.10 -4.31
N GLN A 114 -11.37 9.27 -3.28
CA GLN A 114 -12.12 9.54 -2.04
C GLN A 114 -11.23 10.03 -0.89
N ALA A 115 -9.91 9.84 -1.00
CA ALA A 115 -8.96 10.21 0.05
C ALA A 115 -9.03 11.71 0.38
N ALA A 116 -9.03 12.03 1.68
CA ALA A 116 -9.08 13.39 2.20
C ALA A 116 -7.69 14.05 2.06
N ILE A 117 -7.37 14.48 0.84
CA ILE A 117 -6.09 15.09 0.44
C ILE A 117 -6.28 16.53 0.01
#